data_AF-A0A8S0W2B9-F1
#
_entry.id   AF-A0A8S0W2B9-F1
#
_cell.length_a   1.000
_cell.length_b   1.000
_cell.length_c   1.000
_cell.angle_alpha   90.00
_cell.angle_beta   90.00
_cell.angle_gamma   90.00
#
_symmetry.space_group_name_H-M   'P 1'
#
loop_
_entity.id
_entity.type
_entity.pdbx_description
1 polymer ?
#
loop_
_entity_poly.entity_id
_entity_poly.type
_entity_poly.pdbx_seq_one_letter_code
_entity_poly.pdbx_strand_id
1 'polypeptide(L)'
;MEESQFDAVIFGTGLVESMTAAALSKAGYKVAHIDVNPYYGGDEASLSLEEFVQWADQVSSSSSEPSNPPPRFQRVSRSPEVPPQSRQYSICLQPAVIPSTGPLIASLVSSGVAKYSGFRLVDCVSVYDSSGRVKSVPGSKEDIFKSKEISLIEKRRLMRFLTFAAGDLEGRQELEGKRDTPFVEFLKTTFTLSDEIANVIAYSLAYCMSATEPTFPTLRRLQQYLRSAGRYGPSPFLIGHYGCLGDIAQGFCRAAAVSGAVYILGRKVTNISRAFLTKTEEKDDFPSSSDEKEKLAFNYNIDLEDFPDTLSCNLIISSPTYIPSALREETLQVPSPSREFDSNVSCLARCVAILDQALALRMQDPQPSTPEPTEEDEEDSQTAETAPKAVGVDTAILVFPPSSVAGGSTAHSAAVLINGEGSLSTPRDRWLVYITLPLSQQPEASTSAEALLKPYLDALLLLSADPSHSPIKPLFTAFYLENPGPQLTTPGSSMDTESSSYLVLAPLPLVSLPDFPDEAALNAESTFKQAIKFLRSISKENKEDEEELGFWPPLPADEDADDNEW
;
A
#
# COMPACT_ATOMS: atom_id res chain seq x y z
N MET A 1 29.70 5.05 -26.50
CA MET A 1 28.31 5.33 -26.05
C MET A 1 28.43 6.12 -24.77
N GLU A 2 27.90 7.33 -24.74
CA GLU A 2 28.05 8.24 -23.60
C GLU A 2 27.24 7.69 -22.40
N GLU A 3 27.90 7.52 -21.25
CA GLU A 3 27.33 6.85 -20.07
C GLU A 3 26.06 7.55 -19.54
N SER A 4 25.93 8.85 -19.77
CA SER A 4 24.87 9.74 -19.24
C SER A 4 23.62 9.91 -20.14
N GLN A 5 23.47 9.10 -21.19
CA GLN A 5 22.31 9.15 -22.10
C GLN A 5 21.31 8.02 -21.80
N PHE A 6 20.02 8.32 -21.71
CA PHE A 6 18.96 7.37 -21.32
C PHE A 6 17.72 7.48 -22.21
N ASP A 7 16.97 6.39 -22.34
CA ASP A 7 15.65 6.43 -22.98
C ASP A 7 14.64 7.11 -22.06
N ALA A 8 14.64 6.71 -20.79
CA ALA A 8 13.75 7.24 -19.76
C ALA A 8 14.50 7.55 -18.46
N VAL A 9 14.11 8.66 -17.82
CA VAL A 9 14.52 9.00 -16.46
C VAL A 9 13.31 9.07 -15.56
N ILE A 10 13.38 8.39 -14.42
CA ILE A 10 12.29 8.26 -13.45
C ILE A 10 12.73 8.91 -12.14
N PHE A 11 11.92 9.82 -11.59
CA PHE A 11 12.17 10.47 -10.30
C PHE A 11 11.29 9.89 -9.19
N GLY A 12 11.92 9.55 -8.07
CA GLY A 12 11.32 8.85 -6.93
C GLY A 12 11.39 7.34 -7.11
N THR A 13 11.60 6.61 -6.02
CA THR A 13 11.68 5.13 -5.99
C THR A 13 10.51 4.49 -5.27
N GLY A 14 9.35 5.16 -5.30
CA GLY A 14 8.08 4.64 -4.79
C GLY A 14 7.63 3.37 -5.53
N LEU A 15 6.53 2.79 -5.08
CA LEU A 15 6.07 1.51 -5.63
C LEU A 15 5.69 1.61 -7.12
N VAL A 16 5.04 2.71 -7.52
CA VAL A 16 4.64 2.93 -8.92
C VAL A 16 5.86 3.12 -9.80
N GLU A 17 6.81 3.94 -9.34
CA GLU A 17 8.05 4.27 -10.03
C GLU A 17 8.93 3.05 -10.23
N SER A 18 9.14 2.25 -9.18
CA SER A 18 9.96 1.05 -9.20
C SER A 18 9.37 -0.04 -10.10
N MET A 19 8.05 -0.26 -10.05
CA MET A 19 7.38 -1.19 -10.97
C MET A 19 7.51 -0.74 -12.43
N THR A 20 7.32 0.56 -12.70
CA THR A 20 7.47 1.14 -14.04
C THR A 20 8.91 1.03 -14.55
N ALA A 21 9.90 1.34 -13.70
CA ALA A 21 11.31 1.21 -14.01
C ALA A 21 11.68 -0.23 -14.37
N ALA A 22 11.20 -1.20 -13.58
CA ALA A 22 11.43 -2.61 -13.83
C ALA A 22 10.82 -3.07 -15.15
N ALA A 23 9.57 -2.68 -15.44
CA ALA A 23 8.89 -3.04 -16.67
C ALA A 23 9.60 -2.44 -17.91
N LEU A 24 9.97 -1.15 -17.87
CA LEU A 24 10.69 -0.49 -18.97
C LEU A 24 12.07 -1.10 -19.21
N SER A 25 12.83 -1.37 -18.15
CA SER A 25 14.16 -1.97 -18.26
C SER A 25 14.09 -3.38 -18.82
N LYS A 26 13.10 -4.18 -18.39
CA LYS A 26 12.83 -5.51 -18.94
C LYS A 26 12.36 -5.48 -20.40
N ALA A 27 11.71 -4.41 -20.83
CA ALA A 27 11.37 -4.18 -22.22
C ALA A 27 12.57 -3.69 -23.06
N GLY A 28 13.77 -3.58 -22.48
CA GLY A 28 15.02 -3.27 -23.17
C GLY A 28 15.40 -1.79 -23.21
N TYR A 29 14.65 -0.90 -22.55
CA TYR A 29 14.95 0.53 -22.50
C TYR A 29 16.02 0.84 -21.47
N LYS A 30 16.91 1.80 -21.78
CA LYS A 30 17.93 2.29 -20.84
C LYS A 30 17.29 3.29 -19.88
N VAL A 31 17.14 2.89 -18.62
CA VAL A 31 16.48 3.68 -17.57
C VAL A 31 17.48 4.25 -16.56
N ALA A 32 17.36 5.52 -16.21
CA ALA A 32 17.94 6.07 -14.97
C ALA A 32 16.84 6.28 -13.93
N HIS A 33 17.08 5.83 -12.71
CA HIS A 33 16.12 5.90 -11.61
C HIS A 33 16.73 6.67 -10.45
N ILE A 34 16.15 7.82 -10.12
CA ILE A 34 16.77 8.84 -9.27
C ILE A 34 15.86 9.11 -8.07
N ASP A 35 16.43 9.19 -6.87
CA ASP A 35 15.72 9.60 -5.66
C ASP A 35 16.53 10.63 -4.87
N VAL A 36 15.82 11.60 -4.29
CA VAL A 36 16.41 12.58 -3.36
C VAL A 36 16.73 11.94 -2.02
N ASN A 37 15.99 10.90 -1.64
CA ASN A 37 16.21 10.17 -0.40
C ASN A 37 17.45 9.28 -0.53
N PRO A 38 18.21 9.08 0.57
CA PRO A 38 19.31 8.13 0.60
C PRO A 38 18.84 6.66 0.72
N TYR A 39 17.53 6.42 0.71
CA TYR A 39 16.87 5.12 0.81
C TYR A 39 15.84 4.96 -0.31
N TYR A 40 15.42 3.72 -0.55
CA TYR A 40 14.40 3.38 -1.54
C TYR A 40 12.98 3.45 -0.97
N GLY A 41 11.99 3.55 -1.87
CA GLY A 41 10.57 3.38 -1.55
C GLY A 41 9.82 4.70 -1.39
N GLY A 42 10.50 5.85 -1.38
CA GLY A 42 9.86 7.16 -1.26
C GLY A 42 8.89 7.23 -0.08
N ASP A 43 7.64 7.58 -0.37
CA ASP A 43 6.57 7.67 0.64
C ASP A 43 6.08 6.30 1.15
N GLU A 44 6.46 5.21 0.50
CA GLU A 44 6.16 3.83 0.88
C GLU A 44 7.37 3.13 1.54
N ALA A 45 8.44 3.89 1.84
CA ALA A 45 9.69 3.36 2.37
C ALA A 45 9.51 2.52 3.66
N SER A 46 10.36 1.52 3.79
CA SER A 46 10.56 0.74 5.01
C SER A 46 11.87 1.18 5.65
N LEU A 47 11.76 1.81 6.81
CA LEU A 47 12.86 2.51 7.47
C LEU A 47 13.30 1.75 8.73
N SER A 48 14.59 1.72 9.03
CA SER A 48 15.04 1.40 10.38
C SER A 48 14.47 2.41 11.39
N LEU A 49 14.44 2.07 12.68
CA LEU A 49 13.91 2.98 13.70
C LEU A 49 14.67 4.32 13.74
N GLU A 50 15.98 4.31 13.51
CA GLU A 50 16.80 5.52 13.44
C GLU A 50 16.46 6.36 12.21
N GLU A 51 16.32 5.74 11.04
CA GLU A 51 15.89 6.43 9.81
C GLU A 51 14.47 7.01 9.97
N PHE A 52 13.56 6.27 10.60
CA PHE A 52 12.21 6.74 10.89
C PHE A 52 12.20 7.94 11.85
N VAL A 53 13.06 7.94 12.88
CA VAL A 53 13.23 9.08 13.79
C VAL A 53 13.80 10.29 13.05
N GLN A 54 14.81 10.10 12.21
CA GLN A 54 15.39 11.16 11.39
C GLN A 54 14.34 11.75 10.44
N TRP A 55 13.56 10.90 9.77
CA TRP A 55 12.44 11.32 8.93
C TRP A 55 11.42 12.14 9.73
N ALA A 56 11.01 11.65 10.91
CA ALA A 56 10.01 12.33 11.73
C ALA A 56 10.48 13.73 12.19
N ASP A 57 11.75 13.83 12.60
CA ASP A 57 12.36 15.09 13.03
C ASP A 57 12.51 16.08 11.86
N GLN A 58 12.90 15.59 10.67
CA GLN A 58 12.99 16.39 9.44
C GLN A 58 11.62 16.97 9.06
N VAL A 59 10.58 16.13 8.96
CA VAL A 59 9.23 16.59 8.60
C VAL A 59 8.66 17.56 9.65
N SER A 60 8.92 17.31 10.93
CA SER A 60 8.54 18.22 12.01
C SER A 60 9.19 19.59 11.85
N SER A 61 10.48 19.64 11.48
CA SER A 61 11.20 20.90 11.25
C SER A 61 10.77 21.65 9.99
N SER A 62 10.44 20.93 8.91
CA SER A 62 10.03 21.52 7.62
C SER A 62 8.60 22.05 7.63
N SER A 63 7.78 21.65 8.60
CA SER A 63 6.38 22.07 8.76
C SER A 63 6.19 23.57 9.11
N SER A 64 7.28 24.34 9.19
CA SER A 64 7.28 25.76 9.56
C SER A 64 6.98 26.72 8.40
N GLU A 65 7.16 26.29 7.14
CA GLU A 65 6.90 27.08 5.93
C GLU A 65 5.64 26.55 5.20
N PRO A 66 4.66 27.41 4.86
CA PRO A 66 3.49 26.98 4.09
C PRO A 66 3.91 26.62 2.65
N SER A 67 3.77 25.34 2.30
CA SER A 67 3.99 24.84 0.94
C SER A 67 2.66 24.65 0.19
N ASN A 68 2.69 24.92 -1.12
CA ASN A 68 1.56 24.68 -2.01
C ASN A 68 2.05 23.91 -3.25
N PRO A 69 1.62 22.66 -3.46
CA PRO A 69 0.68 21.87 -2.64
C PRO A 69 1.24 21.51 -1.25
N PRO A 70 0.37 21.18 -0.26
CA PRO A 70 0.82 20.74 1.05
C PRO A 70 1.65 19.45 0.94
N PRO A 71 2.60 19.20 1.86
CA PRO A 71 3.40 17.99 1.82
C PRO A 71 2.52 16.78 2.15
N ARG A 72 2.93 15.59 1.66
CA ARG A 72 2.20 14.36 1.92
C ARG A 72 2.11 14.07 3.41
N PHE A 73 3.23 14.13 4.13
CA PHE A 73 3.27 13.94 5.57
C PHE A 73 3.44 15.26 6.31
N GLN A 74 2.64 15.50 7.34
CA GLN A 74 2.69 16.74 8.14
C GLN A 74 2.27 16.52 9.59
N ARG A 75 2.51 17.52 10.43
CA ARG A 75 2.16 17.53 11.86
C ARG A 75 2.69 16.30 12.61
N VAL A 76 3.94 15.95 12.32
CA VAL A 76 4.60 14.79 12.92
C VAL A 76 4.99 15.10 14.36
N SER A 77 4.61 14.21 15.28
CA SER A 77 5.10 14.17 16.66
C SER A 77 5.58 12.76 16.99
N ARG A 78 6.52 12.64 17.94
CA ARG A 78 7.00 11.34 18.44
C ARG A 78 7.37 11.40 19.91
N SER A 79 7.45 10.24 20.55
CA SER A 79 8.04 10.10 21.88
C SER A 79 9.54 10.45 21.85
N PRO A 80 10.08 11.01 22.94
CA PRO A 80 11.48 11.41 23.00
C PRO A 80 12.43 10.21 23.08
N GLU A 81 12.04 9.18 23.83
CA GLU A 81 12.82 7.95 24.02
C GLU A 81 12.75 7.09 22.77
N VAL A 82 13.92 6.62 22.30
CA VAL A 82 14.06 5.75 21.14
C VAL A 82 14.60 4.40 21.63
N PRO A 83 13.87 3.29 21.41
CA PRO A 83 14.34 1.96 21.77
C PRO A 83 15.69 1.60 21.13
N PRO A 84 16.51 0.74 21.79
CA PRO A 84 17.75 0.25 21.19
C PRO A 84 17.46 -0.70 20.00
N GLN A 85 18.53 -1.17 19.35
CA GLN A 85 18.46 -2.14 18.24
C GLN A 85 17.72 -1.63 17.00
N SER A 86 17.95 -0.36 16.65
CA SER A 86 17.29 0.33 15.53
C SER A 86 17.14 -0.49 14.24
N ARG A 87 18.20 -1.19 13.83
CA ARG A 87 18.25 -2.00 12.59
C ARG A 87 17.36 -3.24 12.58
N GLN A 88 16.84 -3.66 13.74
CA GLN A 88 15.93 -4.81 13.82
C GLN A 88 14.46 -4.41 13.60
N TYR A 89 14.19 -3.11 13.48
CA TYR A 89 12.89 -2.60 13.10
C TYR A 89 12.87 -2.25 11.62
N SER A 90 11.76 -2.52 10.96
CA SER A 90 11.47 -2.13 9.58
C SER A 90 10.11 -1.44 9.56
N ILE A 91 10.13 -0.13 9.79
CA ILE A 91 8.95 0.71 9.98
C ILE A 91 8.52 1.26 8.62
N CYS A 92 7.39 0.77 8.11
CA CYS A 92 6.81 1.29 6.88
C CYS A 92 6.08 2.62 7.12
N LEU A 93 6.31 3.61 6.25
CA LEU A 93 5.53 4.85 6.22
C LEU A 93 4.10 4.63 5.71
N GLN A 94 3.91 3.64 4.85
CA GLN A 94 2.62 3.26 4.26
C GLN A 94 2.26 1.80 4.59
N PRO A 95 1.84 1.50 5.83
CA PRO A 95 1.41 0.15 6.20
C PRO A 95 0.23 -0.31 5.36
N ALA A 96 0.33 -1.52 4.83
CA ALA A 96 -0.68 -2.16 4.00
C ALA A 96 -0.60 -3.70 4.15
N VAL A 97 -1.67 -4.37 3.76
CA VAL A 97 -1.69 -5.83 3.56
C VAL A 97 -1.98 -6.13 2.10
N ILE A 98 -1.52 -7.28 1.62
CA ILE A 98 -1.60 -7.65 0.21
C ILE A 98 -2.70 -8.70 0.04
N PRO A 99 -3.77 -8.43 -0.72
CA PRO A 99 -4.72 -9.46 -1.11
C PRO A 99 -4.01 -10.64 -1.80
N SER A 100 -4.35 -11.87 -1.42
CA SER A 100 -3.72 -13.08 -1.97
C SER A 100 -3.96 -13.25 -3.46
N THR A 101 -4.98 -12.58 -4.00
CA THR A 101 -5.18 -12.37 -5.43
C THR A 101 -5.36 -10.88 -5.69
N GLY A 102 -4.79 -10.36 -6.78
CA GLY A 102 -4.87 -8.93 -7.11
C GLY A 102 -3.75 -8.50 -8.07
N PRO A 103 -3.86 -7.30 -8.66
CA PRO A 103 -2.82 -6.71 -9.52
C PRO A 103 -1.40 -6.76 -8.96
N LEU A 104 -1.17 -6.45 -7.67
CA LEU A 104 0.18 -6.43 -7.12
C LEU A 104 0.76 -7.84 -7.02
N ILE A 105 0.04 -8.79 -6.40
CA ILE A 105 0.56 -10.15 -6.23
C ILE A 105 0.74 -10.84 -7.59
N ALA A 106 -0.13 -10.55 -8.57
CA ALA A 106 0.06 -11.01 -9.95
C ALA A 106 1.32 -10.41 -10.59
N SER A 107 1.60 -9.12 -10.35
CA SER A 107 2.82 -8.46 -10.83
C SER A 107 4.08 -9.00 -10.16
N LEU A 108 4.05 -9.27 -8.85
CA LEU A 108 5.16 -9.88 -8.13
C LEU A 108 5.54 -11.25 -8.72
N VAL A 109 4.54 -12.09 -9.01
CA VAL A 109 4.77 -13.40 -9.63
C VAL A 109 5.25 -13.23 -11.07
N SER A 110 4.53 -12.49 -11.90
CA SER A 110 4.82 -12.39 -13.34
C SER A 110 6.14 -11.67 -13.64
N SER A 111 6.55 -10.73 -12.79
CA SER A 111 7.86 -10.07 -12.90
C SER A 111 9.01 -10.90 -12.31
N GLY A 112 8.73 -11.95 -11.53
CA GLY A 112 9.73 -12.71 -10.79
C GLY A 112 10.27 -12.02 -9.54
N VAL A 113 9.77 -10.82 -9.19
CA VAL A 113 10.15 -10.09 -7.97
C VAL A 113 9.75 -10.82 -6.70
N ALA A 114 8.74 -11.70 -6.76
CA ALA A 114 8.37 -12.57 -5.65
C ALA A 114 9.55 -13.42 -5.12
N LYS A 115 10.59 -13.67 -5.94
CA LYS A 115 11.81 -14.38 -5.53
C LYS A 115 12.69 -13.56 -4.55
N TYR A 116 12.47 -12.25 -4.42
CA TYR A 116 13.27 -11.36 -3.58
C TYR A 116 12.62 -11.03 -2.23
N SER A 117 11.32 -11.29 -2.08
CA SER A 117 10.56 -10.91 -0.89
C SER A 117 9.97 -12.13 -0.18
N GLY A 118 9.95 -12.09 1.14
CA GLY A 118 9.25 -13.07 1.97
C GLY A 118 7.84 -12.62 2.29
N PHE A 119 6.92 -13.57 2.40
CA PHE A 119 5.52 -13.30 2.74
C PHE A 119 5.04 -14.27 3.81
N ARG A 120 4.04 -13.80 4.56
CA ARG A 120 3.27 -14.62 5.49
C ARG A 120 1.80 -14.26 5.44
N LEU A 121 0.96 -15.15 5.94
CA LEU A 121 -0.46 -14.85 6.12
C LEU A 121 -0.67 -13.96 7.34
N VAL A 122 -1.67 -13.08 7.27
CA VAL A 122 -2.24 -12.42 8.45
C VAL A 122 -2.90 -13.47 9.33
N ASP A 123 -2.52 -13.59 10.60
CA ASP A 123 -3.04 -14.67 11.44
C ASP A 123 -4.53 -14.50 11.74
N CYS A 124 -4.99 -13.28 12.02
CA CYS A 124 -6.39 -13.01 12.38
C CYS A 124 -6.91 -11.62 11.98
N VAL A 125 -8.24 -11.54 11.85
CA VAL A 125 -8.98 -10.28 11.82
C VAL A 125 -9.90 -10.25 13.03
N SER A 126 -9.95 -9.12 13.71
CA SER A 126 -10.79 -8.91 14.89
C SER A 126 -11.49 -7.56 14.84
N VAL A 127 -12.60 -7.44 15.56
CA VAL A 127 -13.40 -6.23 15.66
C VAL A 127 -13.50 -5.80 17.12
N TYR A 128 -13.34 -4.51 17.38
CA TYR A 128 -13.55 -3.92 18.69
C TYR A 128 -15.01 -3.51 18.88
N ASP A 129 -15.57 -3.82 20.05
CA ASP A 129 -16.94 -3.46 20.39
C ASP A 129 -17.01 -2.29 21.38
N SER A 130 -18.17 -1.64 21.44
CA SER A 130 -18.41 -0.51 22.36
C SER A 130 -18.41 -0.91 23.84
N SER A 131 -18.39 -2.21 24.16
CA SER A 131 -18.24 -2.71 25.53
C SER A 131 -16.77 -2.79 25.97
N GLY A 132 -15.83 -2.50 25.08
CA GLY A 132 -14.40 -2.54 25.33
C GLY A 132 -13.78 -3.91 25.08
N ARG A 133 -14.49 -4.81 24.41
CA ARG A 133 -14.02 -6.17 24.12
C ARG A 133 -13.68 -6.32 22.64
N VAL A 134 -12.81 -7.29 22.37
CA VAL A 134 -12.47 -7.69 21.00
C VAL A 134 -13.14 -9.02 20.69
N LYS A 135 -13.72 -9.11 19.49
CA LYS A 135 -14.29 -10.33 18.94
C LYS A 135 -13.53 -10.75 17.69
N SER A 136 -13.20 -12.04 17.60
CA SER A 136 -12.56 -12.57 16.40
C SER A 136 -13.57 -12.69 15.26
N VAL A 137 -13.18 -12.26 14.06
CA VAL A 137 -13.99 -12.39 12.85
C VAL A 137 -13.79 -13.80 12.28
N PRO A 138 -14.86 -14.60 12.10
CA PRO A 138 -14.75 -15.94 11.53
C PRO A 138 -14.10 -15.91 10.13
N GLY A 139 -13.04 -16.70 9.94
CA GLY A 139 -12.30 -16.74 8.67
C GLY A 139 -12.87 -17.72 7.64
N SER A 140 -13.68 -18.68 8.08
CA SER A 140 -14.24 -19.72 7.22
C SER A 140 -15.73 -19.99 7.48
N LYS A 141 -16.37 -20.70 6.54
CA LYS A 141 -17.73 -21.23 6.74
C LYS A 141 -17.81 -22.10 7.99
N GLU A 142 -16.79 -22.92 8.22
CA GLU A 142 -16.69 -23.80 9.39
C GLU A 142 -16.66 -23.00 10.70
N ASP A 143 -15.89 -21.91 10.75
CA ASP A 143 -15.80 -21.03 11.93
C ASP A 143 -17.16 -20.37 12.22
N ILE A 144 -17.88 -19.93 11.17
CA ILE A 144 -19.25 -19.41 11.31
C ILE A 144 -20.16 -20.50 11.88
N PHE A 145 -20.05 -21.74 11.42
CA PHE A 145 -20.85 -22.85 11.95
C PHE A 145 -20.51 -23.19 13.40
N LYS A 146 -19.25 -23.12 13.81
CA LYS A 146 -18.80 -23.37 15.19
C LYS A 146 -19.15 -22.25 16.17
N SER A 147 -19.28 -21.00 15.70
CA SER A 147 -19.56 -19.84 16.55
C SER A 147 -20.84 -20.02 17.39
N LYS A 148 -20.73 -19.88 18.71
CA LYS A 148 -21.89 -19.91 19.63
C LYS A 148 -22.57 -18.54 19.78
N GLU A 149 -21.91 -17.49 19.30
CA GLU A 149 -22.38 -16.09 19.44
C GLU A 149 -23.41 -15.73 18.36
N ILE A 150 -23.38 -16.41 17.21
CA ILE A 150 -24.28 -16.15 16.08
C ILE A 150 -25.47 -17.12 16.14
N SER A 151 -26.70 -16.59 16.16
CA SER A 151 -27.89 -17.45 16.16
C SER A 151 -28.01 -18.27 14.85
N LEU A 152 -28.70 -19.41 14.90
CA LEU A 152 -28.90 -20.25 13.70
C LEU A 152 -29.58 -19.51 12.53
N ILE A 153 -30.49 -18.60 12.84
CA ILE A 153 -31.19 -17.79 11.83
C ILE A 153 -30.22 -16.79 11.21
N GLU A 154 -29.40 -16.12 12.02
CA GLU A 154 -28.37 -15.19 11.54
C GLU A 154 -27.32 -15.90 10.71
N LYS A 155 -26.86 -17.10 11.11
CA LYS A 155 -25.95 -17.91 10.29
C LYS A 155 -26.52 -18.19 8.91
N ARG A 156 -27.81 -18.53 8.81
CA ARG A 156 -28.47 -18.75 7.51
C ARG A 156 -28.50 -17.48 6.65
N ARG A 157 -28.82 -16.33 7.24
CA ARG A 157 -28.85 -15.03 6.52
C ARG A 157 -27.44 -14.62 6.06
N LEU A 158 -26.45 -14.75 6.94
CA LEU A 158 -25.05 -14.49 6.65
C LEU A 158 -24.55 -15.38 5.51
N MET A 159 -24.81 -16.69 5.57
CA MET A 159 -24.41 -17.62 4.51
C MET A 159 -25.09 -17.33 3.18
N ARG A 160 -26.36 -16.92 3.18
CA ARG A 160 -27.06 -16.45 1.97
C ARG A 160 -26.34 -15.24 1.37
N PHE A 161 -25.98 -14.26 2.19
CA PHE A 161 -25.25 -13.07 1.74
C PHE A 161 -23.85 -13.42 1.20
N LEU A 162 -23.05 -14.19 1.93
CA LEU A 162 -21.69 -14.55 1.50
C LEU A 162 -21.69 -15.35 0.20
N THR A 163 -22.68 -16.24 0.02
CA THR A 163 -22.86 -16.97 -1.25
C THR A 163 -23.24 -16.04 -2.40
N PHE A 164 -24.08 -15.04 -2.14
CA PHE A 164 -24.39 -14.00 -3.10
C PHE A 164 -23.13 -13.18 -3.47
N ALA A 165 -22.38 -12.69 -2.48
CA ALA A 165 -21.22 -11.82 -2.70
C ALA A 165 -20.05 -12.53 -3.42
N ALA A 166 -19.86 -13.83 -3.19
CA ALA A 166 -18.82 -14.61 -3.88
C ALA A 166 -19.17 -14.93 -5.35
N GLY A 167 -20.46 -15.00 -5.69
CA GLY A 167 -20.96 -15.33 -7.03
C GLY A 167 -20.95 -14.15 -8.00
N ASP A 168 -21.43 -14.35 -9.23
CA ASP A 168 -21.54 -13.25 -10.18
C ASP A 168 -22.59 -12.21 -9.73
N LEU A 169 -22.19 -10.94 -9.79
CA LEU A 169 -23.00 -9.78 -9.38
C LEU A 169 -23.75 -9.14 -10.55
N GLU A 170 -23.45 -9.52 -11.79
CA GLU A 170 -24.19 -9.02 -12.96
C GLU A 170 -25.63 -9.55 -12.99
N GLY A 171 -26.58 -8.68 -13.36
CA GLY A 171 -27.99 -9.04 -13.52
C GLY A 171 -28.74 -9.48 -12.25
N ARG A 172 -28.16 -9.29 -11.05
CA ARG A 172 -28.77 -9.73 -9.79
C ARG A 172 -29.92 -8.83 -9.35
N GLN A 173 -31.09 -9.43 -9.12
CA GLN A 173 -32.29 -8.73 -8.64
C GLN A 173 -32.06 -8.02 -7.30
N GLU A 174 -31.19 -8.57 -6.44
CA GLU A 174 -30.86 -7.94 -5.16
C GLU A 174 -30.27 -6.53 -5.33
N LEU A 175 -29.58 -6.25 -6.44
CA LEU A 175 -28.90 -4.97 -6.71
C LEU A 175 -29.76 -3.97 -7.50
N GLU A 176 -30.94 -4.36 -7.97
CA GLU A 176 -31.79 -3.50 -8.79
C GLU A 176 -32.22 -2.24 -8.00
N GLY A 177 -31.81 -1.07 -8.48
CA GLY A 177 -32.06 0.21 -7.82
C GLY A 177 -31.26 0.46 -6.52
N LYS A 178 -30.28 -0.39 -6.18
CA LYS A 178 -29.56 -0.35 -4.90
C LYS A 178 -28.03 -0.28 -5.03
N ARG A 179 -27.51 0.01 -6.23
CA ARG A 179 -26.05 0.06 -6.47
C ARG A 179 -25.37 1.17 -5.67
N ASP A 180 -26.03 2.31 -5.55
CA ASP A 180 -25.48 3.52 -4.92
C ASP A 180 -25.98 3.69 -3.47
N THR A 181 -26.84 2.79 -2.98
CA THR A 181 -27.28 2.84 -1.58
C THR A 181 -26.11 2.52 -0.64
N PRO A 182 -26.06 3.10 0.57
CA PRO A 182 -25.04 2.76 1.56
C PRO A 182 -24.97 1.26 1.82
N PHE A 183 -23.76 0.69 1.80
CA PHE A 183 -23.58 -0.76 1.86
C PHE A 183 -24.17 -1.39 3.14
N VAL A 184 -24.02 -0.72 4.29
CA VAL A 184 -24.61 -1.18 5.56
C VAL A 184 -26.14 -1.23 5.48
N GLU A 185 -26.76 -0.24 4.82
CA GLU A 185 -28.21 -0.21 4.61
C GLU A 185 -28.65 -1.35 3.69
N PHE A 186 -27.90 -1.62 2.62
CA PHE A 186 -28.16 -2.73 1.71
C PHE A 186 -28.14 -4.09 2.43
N LEU A 187 -27.15 -4.33 3.30
CA LEU A 187 -27.03 -5.56 4.11
C LEU A 187 -28.26 -5.76 5.00
N LYS A 188 -28.70 -4.70 5.67
CA LYS A 188 -29.84 -4.71 6.58
C LYS A 188 -31.17 -4.87 5.86
N THR A 189 -31.39 -4.14 4.77
CA THR A 189 -32.68 -4.09 4.07
C THR A 189 -32.88 -5.28 3.13
N THR A 190 -31.83 -5.70 2.42
CA THR A 190 -31.94 -6.74 1.38
C THR A 190 -31.69 -8.14 1.94
N PHE A 191 -30.70 -8.27 2.85
CA PHE A 191 -30.34 -9.55 3.45
C PHE A 191 -30.85 -9.73 4.88
N THR A 192 -31.50 -8.72 5.47
CA THR A 192 -32.10 -8.78 6.82
C THR A 192 -31.09 -9.13 7.91
N LEU A 193 -29.84 -8.71 7.73
CA LEU A 193 -28.76 -8.91 8.70
C LEU A 193 -28.95 -7.95 9.89
N SER A 194 -28.54 -8.39 11.08
CA SER A 194 -28.53 -7.55 12.28
C SER A 194 -27.47 -6.45 12.15
N ASP A 195 -27.61 -5.38 12.94
CA ASP A 195 -26.67 -4.26 12.93
C ASP A 195 -25.24 -4.71 13.22
N GLU A 196 -25.07 -5.63 14.15
CA GLU A 196 -23.76 -6.19 14.51
C GLU A 196 -23.12 -6.91 13.31
N ILE A 197 -23.83 -7.85 12.67
CA ILE A 197 -23.29 -8.61 11.54
C ILE A 197 -23.05 -7.71 10.33
N ALA A 198 -23.96 -6.76 10.06
CA ALA A 198 -23.80 -5.80 8.96
C ALA A 198 -22.54 -4.94 9.16
N ASN A 199 -22.29 -4.47 10.39
CA ASN A 199 -21.09 -3.70 10.71
C ASN A 199 -19.81 -4.54 10.59
N VAL A 200 -19.82 -5.80 11.05
CA VAL A 200 -18.66 -6.70 10.89
C VAL A 200 -18.35 -6.93 9.41
N ILE A 201 -19.37 -7.18 8.57
CA ILE A 201 -19.17 -7.35 7.13
C ILE A 201 -18.61 -6.05 6.51
N ALA A 202 -19.22 -4.90 6.79
CA ALA A 202 -18.83 -3.64 6.19
C ALA A 202 -17.40 -3.23 6.57
N TYR A 203 -17.08 -3.25 7.87
CA TYR A 203 -15.83 -2.67 8.36
C TYR A 203 -14.69 -3.69 8.49
N SER A 204 -14.98 -4.97 8.73
CA SER A 204 -13.95 -5.99 8.98
C SER A 204 -13.74 -6.97 7.84
N LEU A 205 -14.73 -7.15 6.94
CA LEU A 205 -14.55 -7.96 5.73
C LEU A 205 -14.33 -7.07 4.51
N ALA A 206 -15.18 -6.06 4.32
CA ALA A 206 -15.11 -5.19 3.15
C ALA A 206 -14.23 -3.94 3.37
N TYR A 207 -13.73 -3.70 4.59
CA TYR A 207 -12.86 -2.58 4.95
C TYR A 207 -13.37 -1.20 4.53
N CYS A 208 -14.69 -0.99 4.65
CA CYS A 208 -15.26 0.35 4.49
C CYS A 208 -14.59 1.32 5.47
N MET A 209 -14.16 2.47 4.97
CA MET A 209 -13.64 3.60 5.72
C MET A 209 -14.77 4.45 6.30
N SER A 210 -15.96 4.45 5.68
CA SER A 210 -17.15 5.17 6.18
C SER A 210 -18.46 4.41 5.96
N ALA A 211 -19.50 4.81 6.69
CA ALA A 211 -20.84 4.21 6.58
C ALA A 211 -21.56 4.56 5.26
N THR A 212 -21.06 5.56 4.53
CA THR A 212 -21.68 6.10 3.31
C THR A 212 -21.18 5.45 2.03
N GLU A 213 -20.27 4.49 2.13
CA GLU A 213 -19.74 3.82 0.93
C GLU A 213 -20.84 3.09 0.13
N PRO A 214 -20.86 3.25 -1.20
CA PRO A 214 -21.89 2.67 -2.04
C PRO A 214 -21.77 1.15 -2.12
N THR A 215 -22.90 0.49 -2.32
CA THR A 215 -23.04 -0.96 -2.31
C THR A 215 -22.21 -1.65 -3.39
N PHE A 216 -22.27 -1.18 -4.64
CA PHE A 216 -21.69 -1.92 -5.75
C PHE A 216 -20.14 -1.96 -5.74
N PRO A 217 -19.43 -0.83 -5.58
CA PRO A 217 -17.96 -0.85 -5.44
C PRO A 217 -17.51 -1.66 -4.22
N THR A 218 -18.22 -1.52 -3.10
CA THR A 218 -17.93 -2.26 -1.88
C THR A 218 -18.08 -3.77 -2.06
N LEU A 219 -19.11 -4.22 -2.81
CA LEU A 219 -19.31 -5.64 -3.11
C LEU A 219 -18.23 -6.19 -4.04
N ARG A 220 -17.74 -5.42 -5.01
CA ARG A 220 -16.65 -5.85 -5.90
C ARG A 220 -15.36 -6.05 -5.13
N ARG A 221 -15.02 -5.11 -4.24
CA ARG A 221 -13.91 -5.24 -3.30
C ARG A 221 -14.07 -6.45 -2.37
N LEU A 222 -15.22 -6.59 -1.71
CA LEU A 222 -15.49 -7.75 -0.84
C LEU A 222 -15.38 -9.07 -1.59
N GLN A 223 -15.91 -9.14 -2.81
CA GLN A 223 -15.82 -10.32 -3.67
C GLN A 223 -14.36 -10.70 -3.93
N GLN A 224 -13.49 -9.72 -4.20
CA GLN A 224 -12.07 -9.96 -4.40
C GLN A 224 -11.41 -10.60 -3.17
N TYR A 225 -11.73 -10.10 -1.97
CA TYR A 225 -11.19 -10.67 -0.74
C TYR A 225 -11.73 -12.08 -0.46
N LEU A 226 -13.03 -12.31 -0.68
CA LEU A 226 -13.62 -13.65 -0.55
C LEU A 226 -12.99 -14.68 -1.50
N ARG A 227 -12.61 -14.25 -2.71
CA ARG A 227 -11.89 -15.09 -3.69
C ARG A 227 -10.41 -15.26 -3.38
N SER A 228 -9.83 -14.34 -2.62
CA SER A 228 -8.43 -14.40 -2.20
C SER A 228 -8.19 -15.47 -1.13
N ALA A 229 -9.17 -15.72 -0.27
CA ALA A 229 -9.09 -16.75 0.77
C ALA A 229 -8.91 -18.15 0.14
N GLY A 230 -8.01 -18.94 0.71
CA GLY A 230 -7.70 -20.30 0.25
C GLY A 230 -6.59 -20.41 -0.79
N ARG A 231 -6.10 -19.30 -1.37
CA ARG A 231 -5.01 -19.35 -2.36
C ARG A 231 -3.67 -19.76 -1.77
N TYR A 232 -3.26 -19.12 -0.68
CA TYR A 232 -2.02 -19.46 0.05
C TYR A 232 -2.30 -20.00 1.46
N GLY A 233 -3.55 -19.94 1.90
CA GLY A 233 -4.01 -20.42 3.20
C GLY A 233 -5.35 -19.80 3.59
N PRO A 234 -5.75 -19.89 4.87
CA PRO A 234 -7.08 -19.47 5.31
C PRO A 234 -7.31 -17.95 5.26
N SER A 235 -6.25 -17.15 5.41
CA SER A 235 -6.36 -15.69 5.34
C SER A 235 -6.42 -15.22 3.88
N PRO A 236 -7.28 -14.23 3.55
CA PRO A 236 -7.25 -13.61 2.23
C PRO A 236 -6.07 -12.65 2.06
N PHE A 237 -5.32 -12.33 3.13
CA PHE A 237 -4.27 -11.32 3.12
C PHE A 237 -2.90 -11.87 3.50
N LEU A 238 -1.89 -11.32 2.84
CA LEU A 238 -0.47 -11.51 3.11
C LEU A 238 0.12 -10.23 3.73
N ILE A 239 1.16 -10.42 4.53
CA ILE A 239 2.09 -9.37 4.95
C ILE A 239 3.45 -9.68 4.32
N GLY A 240 4.03 -8.69 3.66
CA GLY A 240 5.43 -8.77 3.21
C GLY A 240 6.38 -8.57 4.39
N HIS A 241 7.46 -9.35 4.43
CA HIS A 241 8.49 -9.23 5.44
C HIS A 241 9.21 -7.87 5.36
N TYR A 242 9.89 -7.46 6.44
CA TYR A 242 10.76 -6.28 6.49
C TYR A 242 10.07 -4.96 6.09
N GLY A 243 8.81 -4.76 6.48
CA GLY A 243 8.05 -3.53 6.21
C GLY A 243 7.31 -3.49 4.88
N CYS A 244 6.97 -4.66 4.33
CA CYS A 244 5.98 -4.85 3.25
C CYS A 244 6.27 -4.06 1.97
N LEU A 245 5.59 -2.93 1.74
CA LEU A 245 5.64 -2.23 0.45
C LEU A 245 7.00 -1.60 0.15
N GLY A 246 7.72 -1.12 1.16
CA GLY A 246 9.05 -0.53 0.97
C GLY A 246 10.10 -1.56 0.55
N ASP A 247 9.98 -2.80 1.04
CA ASP A 247 10.84 -3.92 0.62
C ASP A 247 10.46 -4.41 -0.78
N ILE A 248 9.15 -4.45 -1.09
CA ILE A 248 8.66 -4.78 -2.44
C ILE A 248 9.14 -3.77 -3.48
N ALA A 249 9.09 -2.47 -3.18
CA ALA A 249 9.62 -1.43 -4.07
C ALA A 249 11.11 -1.64 -4.36
N GLN A 250 11.90 -2.00 -3.34
CA GLN A 250 13.30 -2.39 -3.51
C GLN A 250 13.47 -3.63 -4.38
N GLY A 251 12.59 -4.63 -4.24
CA GLY A 251 12.55 -5.82 -5.09
C GLY A 251 12.36 -5.46 -6.57
N PHE A 252 11.46 -4.53 -6.88
CA PHE A 252 11.29 -4.02 -8.24
C PHE A 252 12.49 -3.19 -8.70
N CYS A 253 13.07 -2.35 -7.83
CA CYS A 253 14.31 -1.64 -8.16
C CYS A 253 15.45 -2.60 -8.53
N ARG A 254 15.59 -3.70 -7.78
CA ARG A 254 16.54 -4.76 -8.10
C ARG A 254 16.25 -5.40 -9.45
N ALA A 255 14.99 -5.71 -9.76
CA ALA A 255 14.63 -6.29 -11.05
C ALA A 255 14.95 -5.35 -12.23
N ALA A 256 14.77 -4.04 -12.05
CA ALA A 256 15.18 -3.04 -13.03
C ALA A 256 16.70 -3.00 -13.19
N ALA A 257 17.46 -2.97 -12.07
CA ALA A 257 18.92 -2.93 -12.08
C ALA A 257 19.54 -4.15 -12.77
N VAL A 258 19.01 -5.35 -12.50
CA VAL A 258 19.41 -6.59 -13.19
C VAL A 258 19.17 -6.51 -14.69
N SER A 259 18.16 -5.74 -15.11
CA SER A 259 17.82 -5.49 -16.51
C SER A 259 18.54 -4.25 -17.09
N GLY A 260 19.50 -3.66 -16.38
CA GLY A 260 20.36 -2.58 -16.88
C GLY A 260 20.00 -1.16 -16.43
N ALA A 261 19.02 -0.97 -15.54
CA ALA A 261 18.72 0.35 -14.98
C ALA A 261 19.87 0.89 -14.11
N VAL A 262 20.12 2.19 -14.19
CA VAL A 262 21.10 2.91 -13.37
C VAL A 262 20.39 3.62 -12.21
N TYR A 263 20.95 3.54 -11.01
CA TYR A 263 20.36 4.10 -9.79
C TYR A 263 21.19 5.25 -9.21
N ILE A 264 20.52 6.33 -8.82
CA ILE A 264 21.15 7.50 -8.18
C ILE A 264 20.30 7.94 -6.98
N LEU A 265 20.74 7.60 -5.77
CA LEU A 265 20.06 7.97 -4.52
C LEU A 265 20.74 9.14 -3.81
N GLY A 266 20.01 9.82 -2.93
CA GLY A 266 20.53 10.90 -2.10
C GLY A 266 20.91 12.15 -2.88
N ARG A 267 20.38 12.33 -4.10
CA ARG A 267 20.72 13.44 -4.99
C ARG A 267 19.48 14.22 -5.38
N LYS A 268 19.48 15.52 -5.08
CA LYS A 268 18.40 16.41 -5.47
C LYS A 268 18.53 16.79 -6.96
N VAL A 269 17.43 16.78 -7.68
CA VAL A 269 17.35 17.37 -9.03
C VAL A 269 17.41 18.90 -8.89
N THR A 270 18.41 19.53 -9.51
CA THR A 270 18.63 20.98 -9.43
C THR A 270 18.06 21.71 -10.63
N ASN A 271 18.07 21.08 -11.80
CA ASN A 271 17.56 21.66 -13.04
C ASN A 271 17.06 20.59 -14.01
N ILE A 272 15.98 20.90 -14.73
CA ILE A 272 15.48 20.12 -15.87
C ILE A 272 15.20 21.12 -16.98
N SER A 273 15.83 20.91 -18.13
CA SER A 273 15.70 21.81 -19.29
C SER A 273 15.51 21.00 -20.57
N ARG A 274 14.93 21.63 -21.60
CA ARG A 274 14.94 21.05 -22.95
C ARG A 274 16.39 20.98 -23.43
N ALA A 275 16.79 19.82 -23.96
CA ALA A 275 18.07 19.76 -24.67
C ALA A 275 17.95 20.67 -25.91
N PHE A 276 18.89 21.59 -26.10
CA PHE A 276 19.05 22.35 -27.34
C PHE A 276 20.29 21.80 -28.06
N LEU A 277 20.28 21.70 -29.38
CA LEU A 277 21.49 21.37 -30.14
C LEU A 277 22.52 22.48 -29.93
N THR A 278 23.55 22.21 -29.15
CA THR A 278 24.77 23.01 -29.17
C THR A 278 25.45 22.74 -30.50
N LYS A 279 25.41 23.71 -31.43
CA LYS A 279 26.31 23.71 -32.57
C LYS A 279 27.73 23.64 -32.01
N THR A 280 28.39 22.50 -32.18
CA THR A 280 29.83 22.43 -32.01
C THR A 280 30.41 23.35 -33.08
N GLU A 281 31.14 24.38 -32.67
CA GLU A 281 31.83 25.30 -33.58
C GLU A 281 32.93 24.54 -34.33
N GLU A 282 32.57 23.81 -35.38
CA GLU A 282 33.50 23.50 -36.45
C GLU A 282 33.42 24.65 -37.48
N LYS A 283 34.55 25.36 -37.59
CA LYS A 283 34.82 26.26 -38.71
C LYS A 283 34.65 25.48 -40.00
N ASP A 284 33.74 25.89 -40.88
CA ASP A 284 34.03 25.98 -42.31
C ASP A 284 33.01 26.86 -43.04
N ASP A 285 33.57 27.66 -43.96
CA ASP A 285 32.91 28.58 -44.86
C ASP A 285 31.99 27.84 -45.86
N PHE A 286 30.74 28.29 -46.03
CA PHE A 286 29.95 28.47 -47.28
C PHE A 286 28.43 28.35 -47.01
N PRO A 287 27.56 29.15 -47.67
CA PRO A 287 26.12 29.01 -47.55
C PRO A 287 25.55 28.18 -48.70
N SER A 288 24.85 27.09 -48.41
CA SER A 288 23.90 26.51 -49.36
C SER A 288 22.73 25.82 -48.67
N SER A 289 21.55 26.11 -49.23
CA SER A 289 20.18 25.74 -48.90
C SER A 289 19.87 24.24 -48.82
N SER A 290 19.08 23.84 -47.82
CA SER A 290 17.80 23.11 -47.93
C SER A 290 17.35 22.60 -46.55
N ASP A 291 16.04 22.50 -46.33
CA ASP A 291 15.36 22.13 -45.07
C ASP A 291 15.89 20.83 -44.39
N GLU A 292 16.95 20.93 -43.61
CA GLU A 292 17.28 19.94 -42.58
C GLU A 292 16.69 20.42 -41.25
N LYS A 293 15.53 19.88 -40.87
CA LYS A 293 15.07 19.96 -39.47
C LYS A 293 16.09 19.23 -38.61
N GLU A 294 17.05 19.98 -38.08
CA GLU A 294 18.03 19.58 -37.07
C GLU A 294 17.31 18.79 -35.94
N LYS A 295 17.45 17.46 -35.93
CA LYS A 295 16.82 16.59 -34.94
C LYS A 295 17.61 16.65 -33.64
N LEU A 296 16.97 17.09 -32.56
CA LEU A 296 17.47 16.92 -31.19
C LEU A 296 17.81 15.45 -30.94
N ALA A 297 18.98 15.18 -30.34
CA ALA A 297 19.38 13.82 -29.97
C ALA A 297 18.57 13.28 -28.77
N PHE A 298 18.18 14.17 -27.84
CA PHE A 298 17.36 13.90 -26.67
C PHE A 298 16.39 15.05 -26.42
N ASN A 299 15.35 14.83 -25.61
CA ASN A 299 14.35 15.85 -25.30
C ASN A 299 14.74 16.71 -24.09
N TYR A 300 15.46 16.15 -23.11
CA TYR A 300 15.74 16.79 -21.83
C TYR A 300 17.19 16.61 -21.38
N ASN A 301 17.68 17.63 -20.68
CA ASN A 301 18.89 17.63 -19.88
C ASN A 301 18.52 17.79 -18.39
N ILE A 302 19.13 16.98 -17.53
CA ILE A 302 18.84 16.90 -16.09
C ILE A 302 20.14 17.06 -15.33
N ASP A 303 20.19 18.06 -14.46
CA ASP A 303 21.32 18.32 -13.57
C ASP A 303 20.95 17.89 -12.13
N LEU A 304 21.90 17.26 -11.45
CA LEU A 304 21.75 16.81 -10.07
C LEU A 304 22.75 17.52 -9.16
N GLU A 305 22.37 17.70 -7.89
CA GLU A 305 23.22 18.27 -6.86
C GLU A 305 24.47 17.41 -6.64
N ASP A 306 25.65 18.05 -6.62
CA ASP A 306 26.93 17.40 -6.37
C ASP A 306 27.19 16.16 -7.26
N PHE A 307 26.71 16.23 -8.52
CA PHE A 307 26.89 15.20 -9.54
C PHE A 307 27.56 15.81 -10.78
N PRO A 308 28.64 15.20 -11.31
CA PRO A 308 29.49 15.85 -12.31
C PRO A 308 28.89 15.93 -13.71
N ASP A 309 28.02 14.98 -14.06
CA ASP A 309 27.53 14.82 -15.43
C ASP A 309 26.07 15.25 -15.57
N THR A 310 25.74 15.95 -16.66
CA THR A 310 24.34 16.19 -17.04
C THR A 310 23.76 14.93 -17.68
N LEU A 311 22.62 14.47 -17.19
CA LEU A 311 21.91 13.33 -17.77
C LEU A 311 21.03 13.80 -18.94
N SER A 312 21.03 13.06 -20.04
CA SER A 312 20.20 13.34 -21.22
C SER A 312 19.16 12.25 -21.42
N CYS A 313 17.90 12.61 -21.71
CA CYS A 313 16.86 11.61 -21.96
C CYS A 313 15.74 12.03 -22.91
N ASN A 314 15.01 11.03 -23.41
CA ASN A 314 13.83 11.24 -24.28
C ASN A 314 12.54 11.35 -23.48
N LEU A 315 12.42 10.62 -22.37
CA LEU A 315 11.22 10.54 -21.54
C LEU A 315 11.54 10.84 -20.07
N ILE A 316 10.72 11.66 -19.42
CA ILE A 316 10.73 11.83 -17.95
C ILE A 316 9.45 11.26 -17.37
N ILE A 317 9.54 10.54 -16.25
CA ILE A 317 8.41 10.08 -15.45
C ILE A 317 8.60 10.55 -14.01
N SER A 318 7.65 11.30 -13.44
CA SER A 318 7.79 11.80 -12.07
C SER A 318 6.48 12.16 -11.38
N SER A 319 6.58 12.44 -10.08
CA SER A 319 5.54 13.13 -9.31
C SER A 319 5.49 14.63 -9.66
N PRO A 320 4.32 15.31 -9.52
CA PRO A 320 4.19 16.75 -9.76
C PRO A 320 5.21 17.65 -9.04
N THR A 321 5.80 17.18 -7.93
CA THR A 321 6.79 17.92 -7.14
C THR A 321 8.10 18.18 -7.87
N TYR A 322 8.45 17.38 -8.89
CA TYR A 322 9.69 17.50 -9.65
C TYR A 322 9.54 18.36 -10.92
N ILE A 323 8.35 18.90 -11.20
CA ILE A 323 8.07 19.62 -12.44
C ILE A 323 8.52 21.08 -12.31
N PRO A 324 9.49 21.54 -13.11
CA PRO A 324 9.81 22.96 -13.18
C PRO A 324 8.64 23.75 -13.75
N SER A 325 8.40 24.96 -13.25
CA SER A 325 7.29 25.81 -13.70
C SER A 325 7.25 26.02 -15.22
N ALA A 326 8.41 26.08 -15.88
CA ALA A 326 8.53 26.28 -17.32
C ALA A 326 8.05 25.09 -18.17
N LEU A 327 8.04 23.87 -17.63
CA LEU A 327 7.68 22.65 -18.36
C LEU A 327 6.26 22.15 -18.03
N ARG A 328 5.54 22.82 -17.12
CA ARG A 328 4.26 22.34 -16.60
C ARG A 328 3.20 22.15 -17.69
N GLU A 329 3.18 23.02 -18.70
CA GLU A 329 2.22 22.94 -19.83
C GLU A 329 2.52 21.79 -20.80
N GLU A 330 3.74 21.23 -20.77
CA GLU A 330 4.19 20.16 -21.65
C GLU A 330 3.98 18.77 -21.04
N THR A 331 3.58 18.71 -19.77
CA THR A 331 3.41 17.48 -19.01
C THR A 331 2.06 16.80 -19.27
N LEU A 332 2.07 15.47 -19.28
CA LEU A 332 0.86 14.66 -19.36
C LEU A 332 0.67 13.90 -18.06
N GLN A 333 -0.44 14.18 -17.37
CA GLN A 333 -0.85 13.35 -16.24
C GLN A 333 -1.38 12.01 -16.76
N VAL A 334 -0.72 10.93 -16.36
CA VAL A 334 -1.13 9.57 -16.70
C VAL A 334 -2.55 9.35 -16.16
N PRO A 335 -3.47 8.80 -16.96
CA PRO A 335 -4.82 8.52 -16.48
C PRO A 335 -4.76 7.51 -15.33
N SER A 336 -5.40 7.87 -14.22
CA SER A 336 -5.68 6.92 -13.14
C SER A 336 -6.65 5.86 -13.69
N PRO A 337 -6.52 4.59 -13.30
CA PRO A 337 -7.58 3.61 -13.45
C PRO A 337 -8.90 4.20 -12.91
N SER A 338 -9.99 4.04 -13.66
CA SER A 338 -11.30 4.56 -13.32
C SER A 338 -11.75 4.00 -11.97
N ARG A 339 -11.90 4.87 -10.97
CA ARG A 339 -12.44 4.48 -9.67
C ARG A 339 -13.96 4.44 -9.78
N GLU A 340 -14.58 3.38 -9.29
CA GLU A 340 -16.04 3.27 -9.33
C GLU A 340 -16.74 4.28 -8.40
N PHE A 341 -16.02 4.85 -7.43
CA PHE A 341 -16.54 5.85 -6.49
C PHE A 341 -15.44 6.74 -5.88
N ASP A 342 -15.79 8.01 -5.63
CA ASP A 342 -14.97 8.98 -4.93
C ASP A 342 -15.18 8.89 -3.41
N SER A 343 -14.15 8.41 -2.71
CA SER A 343 -14.15 8.34 -1.24
C SER A 343 -14.33 9.72 -0.60
N ASN A 344 -15.10 9.79 0.48
CA ASN A 344 -15.28 11.01 1.29
C ASN A 344 -14.10 11.28 2.25
N VAL A 345 -12.91 10.73 1.96
CA VAL A 345 -11.71 10.80 2.79
C VAL A 345 -10.73 11.78 2.17
N SER A 346 -10.38 12.84 2.91
CA SER A 346 -9.47 13.90 2.47
C SER A 346 -8.08 13.81 3.09
N CYS A 347 -7.92 13.06 4.18
CA CYS A 347 -6.71 12.95 4.98
C CYS A 347 -6.76 11.66 5.81
N LEU A 348 -5.60 11.12 6.17
CA LEU A 348 -5.46 10.06 7.16
C LEU A 348 -4.68 10.56 8.37
N ALA A 349 -5.12 10.22 9.57
CA ALA A 349 -4.28 10.29 10.76
C ALA A 349 -3.61 8.93 10.98
N ARG A 350 -2.30 8.92 11.19
CA ARG A 350 -1.51 7.70 11.44
C ARG A 350 -0.81 7.72 12.79
N CYS A 351 -0.75 6.55 13.42
CA CYS A 351 0.08 6.27 14.59
C CYS A 351 0.95 5.06 14.31
N VAL A 352 2.23 5.15 14.66
CA VAL A 352 3.16 4.02 14.80
C VAL A 352 3.47 3.85 16.27
N ALA A 353 3.30 2.65 16.82
CA ALA A 353 3.66 2.33 18.19
C ALA A 353 4.51 1.06 18.27
N ILE A 354 5.49 1.07 19.17
CA ILE A 354 6.32 -0.11 19.50
C ILE A 354 5.87 -0.63 20.87
N LEU A 355 5.45 -1.89 20.92
CA LEU A 355 5.02 -2.55 22.15
C LEU A 355 5.99 -3.66 22.54
N ASP A 356 6.07 -3.95 23.84
CA ASP A 356 6.83 -5.06 24.43
C ASP A 356 5.94 -6.17 24.99
N GLN A 357 4.63 -6.06 24.80
CA GLN A 357 3.64 -7.05 25.23
C GLN A 357 2.74 -7.41 24.05
N ALA A 358 2.37 -8.68 23.97
CA ALA A 358 1.45 -9.17 22.97
C ALA A 358 0.01 -8.69 23.24
N LEU A 359 -0.79 -8.55 22.18
CA LEU A 359 -2.19 -8.15 22.29
C LEU A 359 -3.12 -9.37 22.30
N ALA A 360 -4.10 -9.36 23.20
CA ALA A 360 -5.15 -10.36 23.38
C ALA A 360 -6.29 -10.18 22.36
N LEU A 361 -6.05 -10.54 21.10
CA LEU A 361 -7.07 -10.41 20.05
C LEU A 361 -7.84 -11.70 19.73
N ARG A 362 -7.38 -12.84 20.27
CA ARG A 362 -8.05 -14.13 20.13
C ARG A 362 -8.28 -14.78 21.50
N MET A 363 -9.46 -15.35 21.66
CA MET A 363 -9.74 -16.30 22.75
C MET A 363 -9.56 -17.72 22.22
N GLN A 364 -8.81 -18.54 22.93
CA GLN A 364 -8.71 -19.97 22.64
C GLN A 364 -9.86 -20.68 23.36
N ASP A 365 -10.60 -21.53 22.64
CA ASP A 365 -11.54 -22.46 23.29
C ASP A 365 -10.77 -23.37 24.26
N PRO A 366 -11.35 -23.76 25.42
CA PRO A 366 -10.71 -24.68 26.34
C PRO A 366 -10.29 -25.96 25.60
N GLN A 367 -8.99 -26.26 25.55
CA GLN A 367 -8.56 -27.59 25.14
C GLN A 367 -8.85 -28.56 26.29
N PRO A 368 -9.41 -29.75 26.01
CA PRO A 368 -9.42 -30.81 27.01
C PRO A 368 -7.96 -31.14 27.33
N SER A 369 -7.53 -30.86 28.56
CA SER A 369 -6.24 -31.34 29.05
C SER A 369 -6.28 -32.86 29.07
N THR A 370 -5.58 -33.53 28.16
CA THR A 370 -5.17 -34.92 28.37
C THR A 370 -4.13 -34.90 29.50
N PRO A 371 -4.42 -35.48 30.68
CA PRO A 371 -3.37 -35.69 31.66
C PRO A 371 -2.30 -36.60 31.04
N GLU A 372 -1.02 -36.28 31.24
CA GLU A 372 0.05 -37.25 30.97
C GLU A 372 -0.25 -38.51 31.79
N PRO A 373 -0.12 -39.71 31.21
CA PRO A 373 -0.35 -40.93 31.95
C PRO A 373 0.83 -41.13 32.90
N THR A 374 0.69 -40.69 34.15
CA THR A 374 1.43 -41.29 35.25
C THR A 374 0.74 -42.61 35.58
N GLU A 375 1.47 -43.71 35.47
CA GLU A 375 1.03 -45.01 35.98
C GLU A 375 0.69 -44.85 37.47
N GLU A 376 -0.46 -45.39 37.89
CA GLU A 376 -1.05 -45.34 39.24
C GLU A 376 -1.96 -44.13 39.52
N ASP A 377 -3.20 -44.19 39.01
CA ASP A 377 -4.45 -44.02 39.79
C ASP A 377 -5.67 -43.98 38.84
N GLU A 378 -6.34 -45.13 38.67
CA GLU A 378 -7.70 -45.21 38.13
C GLU A 378 -8.66 -44.97 39.29
N GLU A 379 -9.23 -43.76 39.39
CA GLU A 379 -10.62 -43.45 39.76
C GLU A 379 -10.78 -41.92 39.97
N ASP A 380 -11.80 -41.33 39.33
CA ASP A 380 -12.19 -39.90 39.34
C ASP A 380 -11.34 -38.87 38.55
N SER A 381 -11.31 -38.99 37.22
CA SER A 381 -10.91 -37.87 36.35
C SER A 381 -12.09 -36.94 36.04
N GLN A 382 -12.35 -35.97 36.92
CA GLN A 382 -13.15 -34.79 36.55
C GLN A 382 -12.32 -33.93 35.60
N THR A 383 -12.75 -33.82 34.34
CA THR A 383 -12.19 -32.85 33.38
C THR A 383 -12.45 -31.44 33.89
N ALA A 384 -11.46 -30.81 34.52
CA ALA A 384 -11.49 -29.40 34.82
C ALA A 384 -11.32 -28.62 33.51
N GLU A 385 -12.40 -28.05 32.98
CA GLU A 385 -12.31 -27.08 31.88
C GLU A 385 -11.46 -25.88 32.36
N THR A 386 -10.28 -25.69 31.77
CA THR A 386 -9.46 -24.51 32.04
C THR A 386 -10.13 -23.30 31.42
N ALA A 387 -10.16 -22.18 32.17
CA ALA A 387 -10.70 -20.92 31.67
C ALA A 387 -10.00 -20.51 30.36
N PRO A 388 -10.71 -19.91 29.39
CA PRO A 388 -10.13 -19.49 28.12
C PRO A 388 -8.96 -18.54 28.37
N LYS A 389 -7.76 -18.91 27.88
CA LYS A 389 -6.57 -18.05 27.93
C LYS A 389 -6.54 -17.14 26.71
N ALA A 390 -6.29 -15.86 26.94
CA ALA A 390 -5.96 -14.93 25.87
C ALA A 390 -4.61 -15.31 25.28
N VAL A 391 -4.57 -15.51 23.96
CA VAL A 391 -3.32 -15.82 23.24
C VAL A 391 -2.86 -14.55 22.53
N GLY A 392 -1.60 -14.18 22.76
CA GLY A 392 -0.95 -13.10 22.05
C GLY A 392 -0.93 -13.39 20.54
N VAL A 393 -1.36 -12.43 19.73
CA VAL A 393 -1.26 -12.55 18.27
C VAL A 393 0.09 -12.03 17.77
N ASP A 394 0.62 -12.70 16.75
CA ASP A 394 1.85 -12.28 16.11
C ASP A 394 1.55 -11.33 14.96
N THR A 395 0.61 -11.66 14.06
CA THR A 395 0.06 -10.69 13.09
C THR A 395 -1.45 -10.64 13.11
N ALA A 396 -1.99 -9.43 13.06
CA ALA A 396 -3.44 -9.25 13.09
C ALA A 396 -3.88 -7.93 12.46
N ILE A 397 -5.15 -7.91 12.05
CA ILE A 397 -5.86 -6.67 11.78
C ILE A 397 -6.96 -6.50 12.83
N LEU A 398 -6.94 -5.39 13.55
CA LEU A 398 -8.04 -4.99 14.44
C LEU A 398 -8.77 -3.81 13.82
N VAL A 399 -10.10 -3.90 13.76
CA VAL A 399 -10.95 -2.82 13.27
C VAL A 399 -11.74 -2.22 14.42
N PHE A 400 -11.75 -0.89 14.48
CA PHE A 400 -12.64 -0.10 15.33
C PHE A 400 -13.74 0.51 14.45
N PRO A 401 -14.96 -0.05 14.43
CA PRO A 401 -16.09 0.55 13.74
C PRO A 401 -16.37 1.98 14.23
N PRO A 402 -17.07 2.82 13.44
CA PRO A 402 -17.48 4.14 13.90
C PRO A 402 -18.25 4.05 15.23
N SER A 403 -17.97 4.97 16.16
CA SER A 403 -18.57 5.02 17.50
C SER A 403 -18.26 3.82 18.42
N SER A 404 -17.30 2.96 18.08
CA SER A 404 -16.89 1.84 18.94
C SER A 404 -16.00 2.25 20.12
N VAL A 405 -15.33 3.40 20.04
CA VAL A 405 -14.43 3.92 21.08
C VAL A 405 -14.91 5.27 21.57
N ALA A 406 -14.96 5.45 22.89
CA ALA A 406 -15.30 6.74 23.49
C ALA A 406 -14.27 7.81 23.11
N GLY A 407 -14.73 8.94 22.58
CA GLY A 407 -13.85 9.99 22.05
C GLY A 407 -13.28 9.71 20.66
N GLY A 408 -13.59 8.55 20.06
CA GLY A 408 -13.24 8.24 18.68
C GLY A 408 -14.19 8.85 17.65
N SER A 409 -13.89 8.60 16.38
CA SER A 409 -14.71 8.99 15.23
C SER A 409 -16.08 8.32 15.24
N THR A 410 -17.11 9.10 14.94
CA THR A 410 -18.49 8.62 14.73
C THR A 410 -18.79 8.37 13.26
N ALA A 411 -17.92 8.81 12.35
CA ALA A 411 -18.14 8.76 10.90
C ALA A 411 -17.26 7.73 10.19
N HIS A 412 -16.06 7.46 10.71
CA HIS A 412 -15.06 6.60 10.07
C HIS A 412 -14.63 5.45 10.98
N SER A 413 -14.31 4.33 10.36
CA SER A 413 -13.66 3.19 11.02
C SER A 413 -12.15 3.45 11.12
N ALA A 414 -11.53 3.05 12.24
CA ALA A 414 -10.08 2.99 12.34
C ALA A 414 -9.61 1.55 12.13
N ALA A 415 -8.50 1.38 11.41
CA ALA A 415 -7.87 0.09 11.19
C ALA A 415 -6.52 0.04 11.90
N VAL A 416 -6.21 -1.09 12.52
CA VAL A 416 -4.93 -1.37 13.16
C VAL A 416 -4.27 -2.56 12.50
N LEU A 417 -3.05 -2.38 11.99
CA LEU A 417 -2.17 -3.46 11.56
C LEU A 417 -1.16 -3.75 12.66
N ILE A 418 -1.07 -5.02 13.07
CA ILE A 418 -0.17 -5.50 14.12
C ILE A 418 0.83 -6.46 13.49
N ASN A 419 2.11 -6.16 13.67
CA ASN A 419 3.25 -6.91 13.15
C ASN A 419 4.19 -7.30 14.31
N GLY A 420 4.20 -8.57 14.68
CA GLY A 420 5.13 -9.18 15.62
C GLY A 420 6.36 -9.78 14.94
N GLU A 421 7.11 -10.61 15.66
CA GLU A 421 8.37 -11.20 15.24
C GLU A 421 8.28 -11.90 13.87
N GLY A 422 7.20 -12.67 13.62
CA GLY A 422 7.12 -13.43 12.38
C GLY A 422 6.99 -12.54 11.13
N SER A 423 6.68 -11.25 11.28
CA SER A 423 6.70 -10.27 10.16
C SER A 423 8.12 -9.89 9.75
N LEU A 424 9.13 -10.27 10.53
CA LEU A 424 10.52 -9.86 10.43
C LEU A 424 10.73 -8.34 10.39
N SER A 425 9.71 -7.57 10.78
CA SER A 425 9.76 -6.10 10.80
C SER A 425 10.10 -5.56 12.19
N THR A 426 10.28 -6.45 13.16
CA THR A 426 10.53 -6.12 14.57
C THR A 426 11.34 -7.25 15.20
N PRO A 427 12.19 -6.97 16.21
CA PRO A 427 12.84 -8.02 16.98
C PRO A 427 11.84 -8.89 17.74
N ARG A 428 12.35 -10.02 18.26
CA ARG A 428 11.62 -10.93 19.13
C ARG A 428 11.03 -10.20 20.35
N ASP A 429 9.85 -10.65 20.78
CA ASP A 429 9.09 -10.10 21.91
C ASP A 429 8.81 -8.58 21.79
N ARG A 430 8.65 -8.12 20.54
CA ARG A 430 8.24 -6.76 20.20
C ARG A 430 7.19 -6.78 19.10
N TRP A 431 6.34 -5.76 19.11
CA TRP A 431 5.30 -5.57 18.11
C TRP A 431 5.34 -4.15 17.57
N LEU A 432 5.29 -4.04 16.24
CA LEU A 432 4.96 -2.81 15.53
C LEU A 432 3.45 -2.75 15.32
N VAL A 433 2.87 -1.62 15.72
CA VAL A 433 1.45 -1.36 15.60
C VAL A 433 1.24 -0.10 14.78
N TYR A 434 0.39 -0.20 13.75
CA TYR A 434 0.00 0.91 12.90
C TYR A 434 -1.49 1.18 13.06
N ILE A 435 -1.87 2.37 13.54
CA ILE A 435 -3.27 2.80 13.58
C ILE A 435 -3.50 3.79 12.46
N THR A 436 -4.53 3.56 11.63
CA THR A 436 -4.95 4.48 10.56
C THR A 436 -6.40 4.90 10.79
N LEU A 437 -6.63 6.21 10.86
CA LEU A 437 -7.96 6.81 10.96
C LEU A 437 -8.23 7.72 9.76
N PRO A 438 -9.22 7.40 8.92
CA PRO A 438 -9.69 8.28 7.86
C PRO A 438 -10.42 9.53 8.38
N LEU A 439 -10.24 10.66 7.69
CA LEU A 439 -10.88 11.93 8.00
C LEU A 439 -11.54 12.52 6.75
N SER A 440 -12.77 13.03 6.87
CA SER A 440 -13.46 13.70 5.74
C SER A 440 -12.97 15.11 5.44
N GLN A 441 -12.29 15.73 6.39
CA GLN A 441 -11.77 17.08 6.22
C GLN A 441 -10.41 17.19 6.90
N GLN A 442 -9.62 18.15 6.45
CA GLN A 442 -8.39 18.53 7.14
C GLN A 442 -8.71 19.00 8.57
N PRO A 443 -8.02 18.48 9.59
CA PRO A 443 -8.25 18.91 10.96
C PRO A 443 -7.77 20.35 11.18
N GLU A 444 -8.45 21.06 12.10
CA GLU A 444 -8.05 22.41 12.51
C GLU A 444 -6.57 22.47 12.89
N ALA A 445 -5.90 23.61 12.67
CA ALA A 445 -4.46 23.77 12.92
C ALA A 445 -4.02 23.42 14.36
N SER A 446 -4.91 23.61 15.33
CA SER A 446 -4.72 23.29 16.75
C SER A 446 -4.78 21.78 17.06
N THR A 447 -5.36 20.98 16.17
CA THR A 447 -5.58 19.54 16.41
C THR A 447 -4.38 18.74 15.92
N SER A 448 -3.71 18.06 16.84
CA SER A 448 -2.61 17.14 16.51
C SER A 448 -3.16 15.78 16.02
N ALA A 449 -2.34 15.06 15.25
CA ALA A 449 -2.64 13.67 14.89
C ALA A 449 -2.77 12.78 16.14
N GLU A 450 -1.95 13.04 17.15
CA GLU A 450 -2.00 12.37 18.45
C GLU A 450 -3.37 12.52 19.13
N ALA A 451 -3.93 13.73 19.17
CA ALA A 451 -5.24 13.95 19.81
C ALA A 451 -6.37 13.13 19.15
N LEU A 452 -6.30 12.92 17.82
CA LEU A 452 -7.28 12.15 17.07
C LEU A 452 -7.16 10.63 17.31
N LEU A 453 -5.93 10.15 17.48
CA LEU A 453 -5.63 8.72 17.54
C LEU A 453 -5.49 8.17 18.95
N LYS A 454 -5.28 9.05 19.94
CA LYS A 454 -5.12 8.68 21.34
C LYS A 454 -6.27 7.81 21.89
N PRO A 455 -7.55 8.07 21.59
CA PRO A 455 -8.63 7.18 22.04
C PRO A 455 -8.46 5.73 21.57
N TYR A 456 -8.02 5.54 20.33
CA TYR A 456 -7.80 4.22 19.74
C TYR A 456 -6.56 3.54 20.29
N LEU A 457 -5.46 4.29 20.45
CA LEU A 457 -4.25 3.77 21.06
C LEU A 457 -4.52 3.37 22.52
N ASP A 458 -5.15 4.22 23.31
CA ASP A 458 -5.46 3.94 24.72
C ASP A 458 -6.38 2.70 24.84
N ALA A 459 -7.37 2.55 23.95
CA ALA A 459 -8.20 1.34 23.89
C ALA A 459 -7.39 0.08 23.53
N LEU A 460 -6.45 0.18 22.59
CA LEU A 460 -5.57 -0.92 22.19
C LEU A 460 -4.66 -1.36 23.35
N LEU A 461 -4.08 -0.41 24.08
CA LEU A 461 -3.14 -0.69 25.17
C LEU A 461 -3.79 -1.40 26.36
N LEU A 462 -5.12 -1.37 26.49
CA LEU A 462 -5.86 -2.14 27.49
C LEU A 462 -5.92 -3.64 27.15
N LEU A 463 -5.67 -4.03 25.90
CA LEU A 463 -5.81 -5.39 25.39
C LEU A 463 -4.55 -6.24 25.60
N SER A 464 -3.84 -6.08 26.72
CA SER A 464 -2.67 -6.91 27.05
C SER A 464 -3.03 -8.39 27.13
N ALA A 465 -2.22 -9.25 26.50
CA ALA A 465 -2.29 -10.70 26.68
C ALA A 465 -1.95 -11.12 28.12
N ASP A 466 -1.14 -10.33 28.82
CA ASP A 466 -0.91 -10.46 30.25
C ASP A 466 -1.70 -9.37 31.01
N PRO A 467 -2.79 -9.74 31.72
CA PRO A 467 -3.61 -8.78 32.46
C PRO A 467 -2.83 -8.00 33.53
N SER A 468 -1.71 -8.54 34.04
CA SER A 468 -0.88 -7.85 35.04
C SER A 468 -0.09 -6.67 34.48
N HIS A 469 0.08 -6.62 33.16
CA HIS A 469 0.76 -5.57 32.41
C HIS A 469 -0.22 -4.65 31.64
N SER A 470 -1.52 -4.66 31.99
CA SER A 470 -2.51 -3.76 31.40
C SER A 470 -2.69 -2.48 32.24
N PRO A 471 -2.69 -1.27 31.64
CA PRO A 471 -2.45 -0.99 30.23
C PRO A 471 -0.96 -1.15 29.86
N ILE A 472 -0.71 -1.62 28.64
CA ILE A 472 0.63 -1.69 28.05
C ILE A 472 1.19 -0.27 27.97
N LYS A 473 2.46 -0.09 28.36
CA LYS A 473 3.19 1.16 28.14
C LYS A 473 3.98 1.04 26.83
N PRO A 474 3.68 1.84 25.78
CA PRO A 474 4.47 1.81 24.55
C PRO A 474 5.93 2.18 24.82
N LEU A 475 6.85 1.49 24.15
CA LEU A 475 8.28 1.83 24.15
C LEU A 475 8.57 3.05 23.27
N PHE A 476 7.76 3.25 22.23
CA PHE A 476 7.88 4.36 21.29
C PHE A 476 6.53 4.63 20.65
N THR A 477 6.24 5.90 20.36
CA THR A 477 5.09 6.31 19.56
C THR A 477 5.47 7.43 18.59
N ALA A 478 4.85 7.44 17.42
CA ALA A 478 4.84 8.57 16.50
C ALA A 478 3.44 8.76 15.92
N PHE A 479 3.08 10.01 15.66
CA PHE A 479 1.78 10.41 15.12
C PHE A 479 1.99 11.41 14.00
N TYR A 480 1.22 11.30 12.93
CA TYR A 480 1.31 12.24 11.80
C TYR A 480 0.04 12.22 10.97
N LEU A 481 -0.13 13.25 10.14
CA LEU A 481 -1.17 13.29 9.12
C LEU A 481 -0.58 12.96 7.76
N GLU A 482 -1.36 12.24 6.96
CA GLU A 482 -1.08 11.97 5.54
C GLU A 482 -2.15 12.64 4.67
N ASN A 483 -1.70 13.39 3.68
CA ASN A 483 -2.50 14.03 2.66
C ASN A 483 -2.43 13.21 1.36
N PRO A 484 -3.43 13.35 0.47
CA PRO A 484 -3.31 12.78 -0.87
C PRO A 484 -2.09 13.37 -1.60
N GLY A 485 -1.51 12.58 -2.51
CA GLY A 485 -0.44 13.05 -3.37
C GLY A 485 -0.86 14.29 -4.17
N PRO A 486 0.08 15.19 -4.50
CA PRO A 486 -0.25 16.39 -5.25
C PRO A 486 -0.86 16.02 -6.61
N GLN A 487 -1.85 16.80 -7.04
CA GLN A 487 -2.43 16.66 -8.37
C GLN A 487 -1.96 17.81 -9.26
N LEU A 488 -1.84 17.57 -10.56
CA LEU A 488 -1.68 18.66 -11.50
C LEU A 488 -2.95 19.49 -11.50
N THR A 489 -2.90 20.74 -11.03
CA THR A 489 -3.96 21.71 -11.28
C THR A 489 -3.88 22.04 -12.77
N THR A 490 -4.77 21.47 -13.59
CA THR A 490 -4.79 21.55 -15.06
C THR A 490 -4.50 22.95 -15.63
N PRO A 491 -3.93 22.99 -16.84
CA PRO A 491 -4.52 23.82 -17.89
C PRO A 491 -4.72 23.07 -19.21
N GLY A 492 -5.87 23.32 -19.86
CA GLY A 492 -5.99 23.30 -21.31
C GLY A 492 -6.23 21.95 -21.99
N SER A 493 -7.50 21.65 -22.25
CA SER A 493 -7.91 20.85 -23.41
C SER A 493 -7.28 21.44 -24.69
N SER A 494 -6.22 20.84 -25.24
CA SER A 494 -5.86 20.93 -26.69
C SER A 494 -4.49 20.37 -27.10
N MET A 495 -3.68 19.76 -26.22
CA MET A 495 -2.47 19.06 -26.70
C MET A 495 -2.77 17.62 -27.10
N ASP A 496 -2.15 17.16 -28.20
CA ASP A 496 -2.12 15.76 -28.62
C ASP A 496 -1.53 14.92 -27.47
N THR A 497 -2.44 14.33 -26.68
CA THR A 497 -2.13 13.47 -25.52
C THR A 497 -1.22 12.29 -25.86
N GLU A 498 -1.01 11.99 -27.15
CA GLU A 498 -0.21 10.86 -27.62
C GLU A 498 1.29 11.15 -27.74
N SER A 499 1.74 12.42 -27.63
CA SER A 499 3.15 12.78 -27.90
C SER A 499 3.93 13.40 -26.74
N SER A 500 3.36 13.49 -25.52
CA SER A 500 4.10 14.11 -24.40
C SER A 500 5.26 13.23 -23.94
N SER A 501 6.43 13.86 -23.87
CA SER A 501 7.69 13.27 -23.40
C SER A 501 7.93 13.44 -21.89
N TYR A 502 6.99 14.04 -21.16
CA TYR A 502 7.06 14.20 -19.71
C TYR A 502 5.76 13.68 -19.08
N LEU A 503 5.83 12.47 -18.54
CA LEU A 503 4.72 11.82 -17.87
C LEU A 503 4.71 12.12 -16.38
N VAL A 504 3.52 12.43 -15.88
CA VAL A 504 3.29 12.69 -14.46
C VAL A 504 2.41 11.58 -13.91
N LEU A 505 2.87 10.95 -12.85
CA LEU A 505 2.17 9.82 -12.25
C LEU A 505 0.79 10.23 -11.76
N ALA A 506 -0.16 9.31 -11.90
CA ALA A 506 -1.46 9.47 -11.26
C ALA A 506 -1.28 9.48 -9.74
N PRO A 507 -1.87 10.46 -9.01
CA PRO A 507 -1.78 10.53 -7.56
C PRO A 507 -2.39 9.28 -6.95
N LEU A 508 -1.64 8.61 -6.09
CA LEU A 508 -2.18 7.46 -5.38
C LEU A 508 -3.26 7.92 -4.40
N PRO A 509 -4.38 7.21 -4.38
CA PRO A 509 -5.49 7.62 -3.55
C PRO A 509 -5.36 7.20 -2.10
N LEU A 510 -6.05 7.93 -1.22
CA LEU A 510 -6.31 7.46 0.14
C LEU A 510 -7.37 6.36 0.09
N VAL A 511 -6.94 5.12 0.29
CA VAL A 511 -7.78 3.92 0.21
C VAL A 511 -7.62 3.06 1.46
N SER A 512 -8.41 2.00 1.55
CA SER A 512 -8.39 1.09 2.68
C SER A 512 -7.09 0.28 2.75
N LEU A 513 -6.80 -0.27 3.92
CA LEU A 513 -5.55 -1.00 4.22
C LEU A 513 -5.17 -2.06 3.17
N PRO A 514 -6.11 -2.85 2.59
CA PRO A 514 -5.75 -3.86 1.58
C PRO A 514 -5.76 -3.37 0.13
N ASP A 515 -6.32 -2.18 -0.18
CA ASP A 515 -6.54 -1.73 -1.57
C ASP A 515 -5.33 -0.99 -2.15
N PHE A 516 -4.58 -0.27 -1.31
CA PHE A 516 -3.45 0.55 -1.74
C PHE A 516 -2.43 -0.17 -2.65
N PRO A 517 -2.01 -1.42 -2.34
CA PRO A 517 -0.98 -2.08 -3.13
C PRO A 517 -1.45 -2.39 -4.58
N ASP A 518 -2.72 -2.75 -4.75
CA ASP A 518 -3.29 -3.05 -6.07
C ASP A 518 -3.51 -1.78 -6.90
N GLU A 519 -3.92 -0.67 -6.28
CA GLU A 519 -4.01 0.64 -6.94
C GLU A 519 -2.64 1.11 -7.46
N ALA A 520 -1.57 0.90 -6.69
CA ALA A 520 -0.20 1.21 -7.13
C ALA A 520 0.22 0.36 -8.32
N ALA A 521 -0.08 -0.94 -8.32
CA ALA A 521 0.23 -1.82 -9.45
C ALA A 521 -0.52 -1.42 -10.73
N LEU A 522 -1.81 -1.06 -10.63
CA LEU A 522 -2.60 -0.59 -11.77
C LEU A 522 -2.09 0.76 -12.30
N ASN A 523 -1.69 1.68 -11.41
CA ASN A 523 -1.05 2.95 -11.80
C ASN A 523 0.28 2.72 -12.53
N ALA A 524 1.10 1.77 -12.08
CA ALA A 524 2.35 1.41 -12.74
C ALA A 524 2.10 0.84 -14.14
N GLU A 525 1.11 -0.04 -14.29
CA GLU A 525 0.73 -0.58 -15.60
C GLU A 525 0.25 0.52 -16.56
N SER A 526 -0.61 1.43 -16.08
CA SER A 526 -1.08 2.59 -16.86
C SER A 526 0.09 3.47 -17.30
N THR A 527 1.02 3.75 -16.38
CA THR A 527 2.22 4.55 -16.64
C THR A 527 3.12 3.88 -17.68
N PHE A 528 3.38 2.59 -17.54
CA PHE A 528 4.15 1.80 -18.50
C PHE A 528 3.52 1.84 -19.89
N LYS A 529 2.19 1.64 -20.00
CA LYS A 529 1.49 1.70 -21.29
C LYS A 529 1.64 3.05 -21.98
N GLN A 530 1.59 4.15 -21.23
CA GLN A 530 1.82 5.49 -21.80
C GLN A 530 3.28 5.71 -22.20
N ALA A 531 4.23 5.27 -21.36
CA ALA A 531 5.65 5.36 -21.66
C ALA A 531 6.03 4.60 -22.94
N ILE A 532 5.54 3.36 -23.10
CA ILE A 532 5.79 2.53 -24.29
C ILE A 532 5.20 3.16 -25.55
N LYS A 533 3.99 3.74 -25.48
CA LYS A 533 3.39 4.46 -26.61
C LYS A 533 4.31 5.58 -27.10
N PHE A 534 4.82 6.39 -26.18
CA PHE A 534 5.76 7.46 -26.51
C PHE A 534 7.09 6.92 -27.07
N LEU A 535 7.72 5.97 -26.40
CA LEU A 535 9.04 5.44 -26.78
C LEU A 535 9.01 4.72 -28.14
N ARG A 536 7.94 3.99 -28.47
CA ARG A 536 7.75 3.39 -29.81
C ARG A 536 7.52 4.43 -30.90
N SER A 537 6.91 5.57 -30.58
CA SER A 537 6.67 6.64 -31.56
C SER A 537 7.98 7.27 -32.07
N ILE A 538 9.04 7.25 -31.27
CA ILE A 538 10.35 7.80 -31.62
C ILE A 538 11.31 6.77 -32.23
N SER A 539 11.15 5.47 -31.95
CA SER A 539 12.07 4.40 -32.39
C SER A 539 11.95 4.01 -33.88
N LYS A 540 10.91 4.46 -34.60
CA LYS A 540 10.59 4.04 -36.00
C LYS A 540 10.50 2.51 -36.18
N GLU A 541 10.23 1.75 -35.12
CA GLU A 541 9.88 0.34 -35.27
C GLU A 541 8.56 0.22 -36.06
N ASN A 542 8.52 -0.71 -37.02
CA ASN A 542 7.37 -0.88 -37.91
C ASN A 542 6.10 -1.16 -37.09
N LYS A 543 5.01 -0.46 -37.42
CA LYS A 543 3.65 -0.72 -36.89
C LYS A 543 3.12 -2.13 -37.19
N GLU A 544 3.89 -2.98 -37.86
CA GLU A 544 3.48 -4.33 -38.25
C GLU A 544 3.72 -5.37 -37.13
N ASP A 545 4.58 -5.07 -36.15
CA ASP A 545 4.78 -5.88 -34.94
C ASP A 545 3.95 -5.31 -33.77
N GLU A 546 2.65 -5.12 -33.99
CA GLU A 546 1.67 -4.81 -32.93
C GLU A 546 1.39 -6.05 -32.04
N GLU A 547 2.42 -6.78 -31.62
CA GLU A 547 2.27 -7.58 -30.41
C GLU A 547 2.11 -6.61 -29.24
N GLU A 548 0.95 -6.71 -28.60
CA GLU A 548 0.59 -5.95 -27.40
C GLU A 548 1.61 -6.32 -26.32
N LEU A 549 2.65 -5.49 -26.13
CA LEU A 549 3.64 -5.70 -25.08
C LEU A 549 2.90 -5.75 -23.75
N GLY A 550 2.81 -6.95 -23.18
CA GLY A 550 2.29 -7.15 -21.84
C GLY A 550 3.11 -6.35 -20.83
N PHE A 551 2.49 -6.00 -19.70
CA PHE A 551 3.17 -5.25 -18.65
C PHE A 551 4.44 -5.95 -18.12
N TRP A 552 4.42 -7.29 -18.14
CA TRP A 552 5.57 -8.12 -17.80
C TRP A 552 5.87 -9.09 -18.95
N PRO A 553 7.15 -9.24 -19.36
CA PRO A 553 7.52 -10.31 -20.28
C PRO A 553 7.30 -11.69 -19.62
N PRO A 554 7.13 -12.76 -20.41
CA PRO A 554 7.12 -14.12 -19.88
C PRO A 554 8.37 -14.39 -19.06
N LEU A 555 8.22 -15.11 -17.94
CA LEU A 555 9.37 -15.57 -17.18
C LEU A 555 10.20 -16.54 -18.04
N PRO A 556 11.54 -16.49 -17.95
CA PRO A 556 12.37 -17.57 -18.49
C PRO A 556 11.88 -18.89 -17.91
N ALA A 557 11.80 -19.94 -18.74
CA ALA A 557 11.56 -21.27 -18.22
C ALA A 557 12.68 -21.58 -17.22
N ASP A 558 12.33 -21.92 -15.97
CA ASP A 558 13.33 -22.29 -14.98
C ASP A 558 14.09 -23.52 -15.53
N GLU A 559 15.40 -23.37 -15.81
CA GLU A 559 16.27 -24.47 -16.26
C GLU A 559 16.41 -25.56 -15.17
N ASP A 560 15.91 -25.30 -13.95
CA ASP A 560 15.95 -26.19 -12.79
C ASP A 560 14.75 -27.15 -12.69
N ALA A 561 13.85 -27.19 -13.69
CA ALA A 561 12.77 -28.18 -13.74
C ALA A 561 13.24 -29.62 -14.10
N ASP A 562 14.54 -29.80 -14.38
CA ASP A 562 15.17 -31.11 -14.63
C ASP A 562 15.70 -31.81 -13.36
N ASP A 563 15.63 -31.19 -12.17
CA ASP A 563 16.05 -31.83 -10.90
C ASP A 563 14.90 -32.61 -10.20
N ASN A 564 14.11 -33.34 -10.99
CA ASN A 564 13.08 -34.28 -10.50
C ASN A 564 13.43 -35.75 -10.80
N GLU A 565 14.72 -36.06 -10.93
CA GLU A 565 15.24 -37.40 -10.67
C GLU A 565 16.12 -37.29 -9.43
N TRP A 566 15.67 -37.81 -8.27
CA TRP A 566 16.42 -38.63 -7.29
C TRP A 566 15.50 -39.06 -6.14
#